data_AF-A0AAN4ZFJ8-F1
#
_entry.id   AF-A0AAN4ZFJ8-F1
#
_cell.length_a   1.000
_cell.length_b   1.000
_cell.length_c   1.000
_cell.angle_alpha   90.00
_cell.angle_beta   90.00
_cell.angle_gamma   90.00
#
_symmetry.space_group_name_H-M   'P 1'
#
loop_
_entity.id
_entity.type
_entity.pdbx_description
1 polymer ?
#
loop_
_entity_poly.entity_id
_entity_poly.type
_entity_poly.pdbx_seq_one_letter_code
_entity_poly.pdbx_strand_id
1 'polypeptide(L)' 'RIQMTPQCILCKMYPKTPRGYTEHLERHHKTTLLESGIYLACSCGVKYMSESHTKRHYKKCYGHEFTLHKLDEDDMD' A
#
# COMPACT_ATOMS: atom_id res chain seq x y z
N ARG A 1 -20.71 2.16 5.01
CA ARG A 1 -19.40 2.86 4.93
C ARG A 1 -18.88 2.64 3.51
N ILE A 2 -18.67 3.70 2.72
CA ILE A 2 -18.16 3.57 1.35
C ILE A 2 -16.66 3.28 1.47
N GLN A 3 -16.27 2.06 1.14
CA GLN A 3 -14.89 1.59 1.20
C GLN A 3 -14.19 2.11 -0.07
N MET A 4 -13.49 3.23 0.05
CA MET A 4 -12.80 3.84 -1.10
C MET A 4 -11.43 3.19 -1.26
N THR A 5 -11.21 2.54 -2.40
CA THR A 5 -9.87 2.08 -2.80
C THR A 5 -8.96 3.30 -2.99
N PRO A 6 -7.76 3.33 -2.38
CA PRO A 6 -6.88 4.48 -2.50
C PRO A 6 -6.43 4.66 -3.95
N GLN A 7 -6.48 5.92 -4.42
CA GLN A 7 -5.89 6.30 -5.69
C GLN A 7 -4.36 6.22 -5.59
N CYS A 8 -3.72 5.83 -6.69
CA CYS A 8 -2.28 5.99 -6.83
C CYS A 8 -1.87 7.46 -6.60
N ILE A 9 -0.81 7.69 -5.84
CA ILE A 9 -0.28 9.05 -5.59
C ILE A 9 0.42 9.67 -6.82
N LEU A 10 0.81 8.86 -7.80
CA LEU A 10 1.55 9.30 -8.99
C LEU A 10 0.70 9.27 -10.28
N CYS A 11 -0.52 8.71 -10.24
CA CYS A 11 -1.42 8.70 -11.40
C CYS A 11 -2.90 8.57 -11.01
N LYS A 12 -3.79 8.43 -11.99
CA LYS A 12 -5.25 8.31 -11.78
C LYS A 12 -5.75 6.86 -11.66
N MET A 13 -4.86 5.91 -11.41
CA MET A 13 -5.23 4.50 -11.24
C MET A 13 -5.68 4.22 -9.81
N TYR A 14 -6.61 3.27 -9.63
CA TYR A 14 -7.18 2.88 -8.33
C TYR A 14 -6.95 1.40 -8.09
N PRO A 15 -5.78 1.02 -7.56
CA PRO A 15 -5.48 -0.38 -7.27
C PRO A 15 -6.44 -0.90 -6.20
N LYS A 16 -7.11 -2.03 -6.48
CA LYS A 16 -8.13 -2.59 -5.59
C LYS A 16 -7.59 -3.40 -4.43
N THR A 17 -6.31 -3.75 -4.46
CA THR A 17 -5.65 -4.55 -3.43
C THR A 17 -4.30 -3.93 -3.09
N PRO A 18 -3.79 -4.14 -1.86
CA PRO A 18 -2.51 -3.55 -1.47
C PRO A 18 -1.36 -4.14 -2.31
N ARG A 19 -1.44 -5.43 -2.68
CA ARG A 19 -0.49 -6.03 -3.63
C ARG A 19 -0.55 -5.35 -5.00
N GLY A 20 -1.76 -5.14 -5.52
CA GLY A 20 -1.94 -4.46 -6.80
C GLY A 20 -1.43 -3.02 -6.77
N TYR A 21 -1.53 -2.36 -5.61
CA TYR A 21 -1.00 -1.02 -5.41
C TYR A 21 0.54 -1.01 -5.47
N THR A 22 1.20 -1.91 -4.74
CA THR A 22 2.67 -2.02 -4.77
C THR A 22 3.18 -2.43 -6.14
N GLU A 23 2.59 -3.47 -6.75
CA GLU A 23 2.96 -3.94 -8.09
C GLU A 23 2.81 -2.82 -9.14
N HIS A 24 1.77 -1.99 -9.01
CA HIS A 24 1.56 -0.85 -9.89
C HIS A 24 2.68 0.20 -9.76
N LEU A 25 3.04 0.59 -8.53
CA LEU A 25 4.13 1.54 -8.32
C LEU A 25 5.45 1.03 -8.92
N GLU A 26 5.78 -0.25 -8.67
CA GLU A 26 7.02 -0.84 -9.17
C GLU A 26 7.04 -0.90 -10.70
N ARG A 27 5.96 -1.35 -11.33
CA ARG A 27 5.92 -1.59 -12.78
C ARG A 27 5.69 -0.32 -13.61
N HIS A 28 4.88 0.63 -13.12
CA HIS A 28 4.52 1.82 -13.88
C HIS A 28 5.32 3.06 -13.49
N HIS A 29 5.72 3.16 -12.23
CA HIS A 29 6.39 4.33 -11.70
C HIS A 29 7.85 4.08 -11.30
N LYS A 30 8.31 2.81 -11.36
CA LYS A 30 9.66 2.39 -10.95
C LYS A 30 10.01 2.90 -9.55
N THR A 31 9.03 2.87 -8.65
CA THR A 31 9.16 3.32 -7.26
C THR A 31 8.49 2.32 -6.34
N THR A 32 8.84 2.39 -5.06
CA THR A 32 8.23 1.61 -3.98
C THR A 32 7.43 2.50 -3.03
N LEU A 33 6.67 1.89 -2.13
CA LEU A 33 5.93 2.60 -1.09
C LEU A 33 6.87 3.48 -0.24
N LEU A 34 7.98 2.91 0.22
CA LEU A 34 9.02 3.59 1.00
C LEU A 34 9.65 4.77 0.26
N GLU A 35 10.08 4.58 -0.99
CA GLU A 35 10.65 5.67 -1.80
C GLU A 35 9.66 6.80 -2.07
N SER A 36 8.37 6.45 -2.11
CA SER A 36 7.28 7.41 -2.23
C SER A 36 6.89 8.07 -0.90
N GLY A 37 7.56 7.73 0.21
CA GLY A 37 7.24 8.27 1.54
C GLY A 37 5.86 7.85 2.04
N ILE A 38 5.37 6.67 1.63
CA ILE A 38 4.04 6.17 2.01
C ILE A 38 4.11 4.71 2.48
N TYR A 39 3.08 4.28 3.20
CA TYR A 39 2.84 2.87 3.51
C TYR A 39 1.35 2.56 3.41
N LEU A 40 1.04 1.28 3.18
CA LEU A 40 -0.35 0.82 3.15
C LEU A 40 -0.66 0.17 4.49
N ALA A 41 -1.75 0.57 5.15
CA ALA A 41 -2.21 -0.05 6.38
C ALA A 41 -3.48 -0.86 6.12
N CYS A 42 -3.45 -2.13 6.50
CA CYS A 42 -4.65 -2.95 6.48
C CYS A 42 -5.60 -2.57 7.61
N SER A 43 -6.90 -2.75 7.42
CA SER A 43 -7.87 -2.67 8.54
C SER A 43 -7.57 -3.67 9.66
N CYS A 44 -6.83 -4.74 9.36
CA CYS A 44 -6.29 -5.69 10.34
C CYS A 44 -5.17 -5.08 11.24
N GLY A 45 -4.77 -3.82 11.03
CA GLY A 45 -3.72 -3.13 11.81
C GLY A 45 -2.28 -3.39 11.31
N VAL A 46 -2.11 -4.21 10.27
CA VAL A 46 -0.79 -4.51 9.71
C VAL A 46 -0.38 -3.47 8.68
N LYS A 47 0.83 -2.93 8.84
CA LYS A 47 1.48 -2.02 7.89
C LYS A 47 2.23 -2.81 6.81
N TYR A 48 2.04 -2.42 5.56
CA TYR A 48 2.76 -2.91 4.39
C TYR A 48 3.70 -1.82 3.90
N MET A 49 4.99 -2.11 3.97
CA MET A 49 6.06 -1.25 3.47
C MET A 49 6.67 -1.79 2.17
N SER A 50 6.39 -3.05 1.81
CA SER A 50 6.97 -3.71 0.63
C SER A 50 6.09 -4.87 0.12
N GLU A 51 6.30 -5.30 -1.13
CA GLU A 51 5.51 -6.37 -1.77
C GLU A 51 5.53 -7.68 -0.97
N SER A 52 6.70 -8.05 -0.44
CA SER A 52 6.92 -9.26 0.37
C SER A 52 6.04 -9.29 1.63
N HIS A 53 5.81 -8.14 2.28
CA HIS A 53 4.93 -8.03 3.44
C HIS A 53 3.45 -8.21 3.08
N THR A 54 3.02 -7.63 1.96
CA THR A 54 1.67 -7.85 1.42
C THR A 54 1.39 -9.32 1.13
N LYS A 55 2.33 -10.03 0.49
CA LYS A 55 2.12 -11.44 0.08
C LYS A 55 1.94 -12.39 1.27
N ARG A 56 2.71 -12.20 2.35
CA ARG A 56 2.64 -13.03 3.56
C ARG A 56 1.32 -12.81 4.30
N HIS A 57 0.84 -11.57 4.36
CA HIS A 57 -0.35 -11.22 5.11
C HIS A 57 -1.65 -11.46 4.32
N TYR A 58 -1.63 -11.32 3.00
CA TYR A 58 -2.80 -11.53 2.14
C TYR A 58 -3.48 -12.88 2.37
N LYS A 59 -2.70 -13.94 2.62
CA LYS A 59 -3.22 -15.28 2.93
C LYS A 59 -4.06 -15.36 4.22
N LYS A 60 -3.93 -14.39 5.13
CA LYS A 60 -4.64 -14.36 6.43
C LYS A 60 -5.84 -13.42 6.47
N CYS A 61 -5.72 -12.23 5.85
CA CYS A 61 -6.74 -11.17 5.96
C CYS A 61 -7.54 -10.99 4.64
N TYR A 62 -7.26 -11.79 3.60
CA TYR A 62 -7.82 -11.66 2.24
C TYR A 62 -7.59 -10.29 1.56
N GLY A 63 -6.92 -9.34 2.24
CA GLY A 63 -6.43 -8.08 1.65
C GLY A 63 -7.51 -7.16 1.09
N HIS A 64 -8.75 -7.29 1.55
CA HIS A 64 -9.90 -6.54 1.00
C HIS A 64 -9.92 -5.07 1.43
N GLU A 65 -9.36 -4.73 2.59
CA GLU A 65 -9.40 -3.37 3.11
C GLU A 65 -8.02 -2.86 3.49
N PHE A 66 -7.62 -1.77 2.84
CA PHE A 66 -6.38 -1.08 3.14
C PHE A 66 -6.53 0.42 2.92
N THR A 67 -5.73 1.18 3.64
CA THR A 67 -5.66 2.65 3.60
C THR A 67 -4.23 3.06 3.32
N LEU A 68 -4.06 4.21 2.67
CA LEU A 68 -2.75 4.77 2.38
C LEU A 68 -2.41 5.80 3.44
N HIS A 69 -1.20 5.71 3.98
CA HIS A 69 -0.65 6.63 4.98
C HIS A 69 0.69 7.17 4.50
N LYS A 70 1.03 8.39 4.91
CA LYS A 70 2.37 8.94 4.69
C LYS A 70 3.30 8.44 5.79
N LEU A 71 4.55 8.18 5.44
CA LEU A 71 5.62 8.01 6.43
C LEU A 71 5.92 9.40 6.99
N ASP A 72 5.80 9.56 8.31
CA ASP A 72 6.22 10.78 8.98
C ASP A 72 7.76 10.72 9.13
N GLU A 73 8.43 11.86 9.00
CA GLU A 73 9.89 11.94 8.90
C GLU A 73 10.62 11.52 10.21
N ASP A 74 9.89 11.33 11.30
CA ASP A 74 10.38 10.87 12.61
C ASP A 74 10.64 9.35 12.73
N ASP A 75 10.33 8.54 11.70
CA ASP A 75 10.50 7.06 11.72
C ASP A 75 11.73 6.58 10.90
N MET A 76 12.63 7.49 10.49
CA MET A 76 13.92 7.17 9.86
C MET A 76 15.08 7.42 10.85
N ASP A 77 15.38 6.41 11.68
CA ASP A 77 16.62 6.30 12.47
C ASP A 77 17.54 5.23 11.86
#